data_AF-A0A654E3L9-F1
#
_entry.id   AF-A0A654E3L9-F1
#
_cell.length_a   1.000
_cell.length_b   1.000
_cell.length_c   1.000
_cell.angle_alpha   90.00
_cell.angle_beta   90.00
_cell.angle_gamma   90.00
#
_symmetry.space_group_name_H-M   'P 1'
#
loop_
_entity.id
_entity.type
_entity.pdbx_description
1 polymer ?
#
loop_
_entity_poly.entity_id
_entity_poly.type
_entity_poly.pdbx_seq_one_letter_code
_entity_poly.pdbx_strand_id
1 'polypeptide(L)'
;MTDKEKIERHDTLTTLRTRIGSCFGTADGIFAGHPSDEQSAKELRKLAFDNKIKLIEIREIALGYLFGKGYVGPHIKEQIEKVDQLFGKKIQ
;
A
#
# COMPACT_ATOMS: atom_id res chain seq x y z
N MET A 1 -22.19 -7.30 -3.16
CA MET A 1 -21.80 -5.89 -3.38
C MET A 1 -22.81 -5.25 -4.31
N THR A 2 -23.40 -4.15 -3.87
CA THR A 2 -24.21 -3.23 -4.67
C THR A 2 -23.31 -2.48 -5.67
N ASP A 3 -23.92 -1.83 -6.66
CA ASP A 3 -23.16 -1.04 -7.63
C ASP A 3 -22.45 0.16 -6.99
N LYS A 4 -23.07 0.76 -5.96
CA LYS A 4 -22.43 1.78 -5.13
C LYS A 4 -21.14 1.24 -4.46
N GLU A 5 -21.21 0.08 -3.82
CA GLU A 5 -20.03 -0.54 -3.20
C GLU A 5 -18.93 -0.88 -4.22
N LYS A 6 -19.30 -1.23 -5.47
CA LYS A 6 -18.31 -1.48 -6.54
C LYS A 6 -17.58 -0.20 -6.95
N ILE A 7 -18.31 0.92 -7.07
CA ILE A 7 -17.74 2.23 -7.40
C ILE A 7 -16.80 2.68 -6.29
N GLU A 8 -17.24 2.65 -5.03
CA GLU A 8 -16.42 3.05 -3.87
C GLU A 8 -15.13 2.23 -3.77
N ARG A 9 -15.21 0.91 -4.02
CA ARG A 9 -14.04 0.04 -4.07
C ARG A 9 -13.10 0.41 -5.21
N HIS A 10 -13.63 0.72 -6.40
CA HIS A 10 -12.82 1.12 -7.55
C HIS A 10 -12.07 2.43 -7.26
N ASP A 11 -12.77 3.44 -6.75
CA ASP A 11 -12.20 4.74 -6.37
C ASP A 11 -11.12 4.58 -5.29
N THR A 12 -11.35 3.67 -4.34
CA THR A 12 -10.36 3.33 -3.32
C THR A 12 -9.11 2.71 -3.92
N LEU A 13 -9.23 1.76 -4.86
CA LEU A 13 -8.08 1.17 -5.55
C LEU A 13 -7.29 2.23 -6.35
N THR A 14 -7.98 3.16 -7.01
CA THR A 14 -7.35 4.29 -7.72
C THR A 14 -6.61 5.22 -6.76
N THR A 15 -7.21 5.52 -5.61
CA THR A 15 -6.59 6.32 -4.56
C THR A 15 -5.35 5.64 -3.98
N LEU A 16 -5.44 4.35 -3.69
CA LEU A 16 -4.31 3.54 -3.21
C LEU A 16 -3.15 3.56 -4.21
N ARG A 17 -3.41 3.33 -5.50
CA ARG A 17 -2.37 3.40 -6.55
C ARG A 17 -1.67 4.75 -6.62
N THR A 18 -2.43 5.83 -6.46
CA THR A 18 -1.90 7.20 -6.53
C THR A 18 -1.06 7.53 -5.28
N ARG A 19 -1.52 7.10 -4.11
CA ARG A 19 -0.92 7.47 -2.81
C ARG A 19 0.13 6.50 -2.29
N ILE A 20 0.22 5.26 -2.83
CA ILE A 20 1.11 4.24 -2.27
C ILE A 20 2.57 4.69 -2.17
N GLY A 21 3.02 5.54 -3.09
CA GLY A 21 4.38 6.06 -3.08
C GLY A 21 4.72 6.89 -1.84
N SER A 22 3.72 7.50 -1.17
CA SER A 22 3.94 8.26 0.07
C SER A 22 4.20 7.37 1.29
N CYS A 23 4.03 6.05 1.16
CA CYS A 23 4.44 5.09 2.18
C CYS A 23 5.92 4.72 2.10
N PHE A 24 6.64 5.19 1.08
CA PHE A 24 8.04 4.84 0.85
C PHE A 24 8.90 6.09 0.88
N GLY A 25 10.10 5.97 1.46
CA GLY A 25 11.11 7.01 1.36
C GLY A 25 11.42 7.31 -0.11
N THR A 26 11.41 8.58 -0.49
CA THR A 26 11.58 9.01 -1.89
C THR A 26 12.97 8.75 -2.44
N ALA A 27 13.98 8.72 -1.56
CA ALA A 27 15.38 8.48 -1.93
C ALA A 27 15.77 6.99 -1.86
N ASP A 28 15.34 6.28 -0.83
CA ASP A 28 15.79 4.91 -0.51
C ASP A 28 14.73 3.83 -0.82
N GLY A 29 13.48 4.23 -1.04
CA GLY A 29 12.38 3.31 -1.25
C GLY A 29 12.06 2.45 -0.03
N ILE A 30 12.43 2.88 1.18
CA ILE A 30 12.15 2.13 2.40
C ILE A 30 10.70 2.34 2.81
N PHE A 31 9.98 1.24 3.01
CA PHE A 31 8.59 1.28 3.45
C PHE A 31 8.49 1.74 4.91
N ALA A 32 7.66 2.75 5.15
CA ALA A 32 7.43 3.35 6.46
C ALA A 32 8.75 3.72 7.19
N GLY A 33 9.75 4.19 6.44
CA GLY A 33 11.09 4.50 6.97
C GLY A 33 11.14 5.77 7.81
N HIS A 34 10.22 6.70 7.59
CA HIS A 34 10.09 7.95 8.33
C HIS A 34 8.72 8.08 8.99
N PRO A 35 8.57 8.94 10.03
CA PRO A 35 7.28 9.16 10.68
C PRO A 35 6.16 9.60 9.71
N SER A 36 6.48 10.37 8.67
CA SER A 36 5.54 10.77 7.61
C SER A 36 5.06 9.58 6.77
N ASP A 37 5.97 8.66 6.48
CA ASP A 37 5.73 7.49 5.63
C ASP A 37 4.89 6.47 6.41
N GLU A 38 5.20 6.29 7.70
CA GLU A 38 4.44 5.46 8.63
C GLU A 38 3.01 5.98 8.81
N GLN A 39 2.83 7.29 8.99
CA GLN A 39 1.52 7.92 9.10
C GLN A 39 0.70 7.69 7.82
N SER A 40 1.30 7.91 6.65
CA SER A 40 0.68 7.63 5.36
C SER A 40 0.27 6.16 5.21
N ALA A 41 1.13 5.23 5.64
CA ALA A 41 0.87 3.80 5.58
C ALA A 41 -0.28 3.37 6.50
N LYS A 42 -0.39 3.97 7.71
CA LYS A 42 -1.54 3.75 8.62
C LYS A 42 -2.86 4.25 8.02
N GLU A 43 -2.85 5.43 7.42
CA GLU A 43 -4.04 5.99 6.75
C GLU A 43 -4.50 5.12 5.59
N LEU A 44 -3.58 4.71 4.72
CA LEU A 44 -3.89 3.85 3.58
C LEU A 44 -4.32 2.45 4.01
N ARG A 45 -3.76 1.92 5.10
CA ARG A 45 -4.23 0.67 5.71
C ARG A 45 -5.67 0.77 6.18
N LYS A 46 -6.03 1.85 6.88
CA LYS A 46 -7.40 2.08 7.32
C LYS A 46 -8.36 2.17 6.13
N LEU A 47 -8.00 2.98 5.13
CA LEU A 47 -8.78 3.12 3.89
C LEU A 47 -8.99 1.77 3.18
N ALA A 48 -7.93 0.96 3.07
CA ALA A 48 -7.98 -0.36 2.45
C ALA A 48 -8.90 -1.32 3.24
N PHE A 49 -8.80 -1.33 4.56
CA PHE A 49 -9.63 -2.17 5.43
C PHE A 49 -11.11 -1.78 5.36
N ASP A 50 -11.43 -0.50 5.47
CA ASP A 50 -12.81 0.03 5.44
C ASP A 50 -13.51 -0.32 4.11
N ASN A 51 -12.74 -0.39 3.02
CA ASN A 51 -13.22 -0.71 1.67
C ASN A 51 -12.99 -2.17 1.25
N LYS A 52 -12.66 -3.05 2.21
CA LYS A 52 -12.49 -4.50 2.01
C LYS A 52 -11.44 -4.84 0.93
N ILE A 53 -10.44 -3.99 0.73
CA ILE A 53 -9.33 -4.25 -0.19
C ILE A 53 -8.48 -5.38 0.39
N LYS A 54 -8.16 -6.37 -0.43
CA LYS A 54 -7.41 -7.55 -0.01
C LYS A 54 -5.92 -7.23 0.04
N LEU A 55 -5.20 -7.94 0.92
CA LEU A 55 -3.75 -7.80 1.03
C LEU A 55 -3.03 -7.99 -0.32
N ILE A 56 -3.46 -8.96 -1.12
CA ILE A 56 -2.87 -9.22 -2.44
C ILE A 56 -2.95 -8.01 -3.37
N GLU A 57 -4.04 -7.25 -3.33
CA GLU A 57 -4.21 -6.05 -4.17
C GLU A 57 -3.28 -4.93 -3.71
N ILE A 58 -3.11 -4.76 -2.38
CA ILE A 58 -2.13 -3.81 -1.83
C ILE A 58 -0.71 -4.20 -2.23
N ARG A 59 -0.40 -5.50 -2.13
CA ARG A 59 0.90 -6.05 -2.52
C ARG A 59 1.21 -5.78 -4.00
N GLU A 60 0.25 -6.02 -4.89
CA GLU A 60 0.38 -5.72 -6.33
C GLU A 60 0.61 -4.22 -6.59
N ILE A 61 -0.12 -3.35 -5.88
CA ILE A 61 0.05 -1.90 -5.99
C ILE A 61 1.46 -1.47 -5.52
N ALA A 62 1.92 -1.99 -4.38
CA ALA A 62 3.25 -1.71 -3.86
C ALA A 62 4.36 -2.25 -4.77
N LEU A 63 4.20 -3.46 -5.31
CA LEU A 63 5.11 -4.03 -6.30
C LEU A 63 5.18 -3.16 -7.55
N GLY A 64 4.05 -2.74 -8.10
CA GLY A 64 3.99 -1.86 -9.27
C GLY A 64 4.74 -0.55 -9.05
N TYR A 65 4.60 0.06 -7.87
CA TYR A 65 5.36 1.25 -7.49
C TYR A 65 6.87 0.98 -7.44
N LEU A 66 7.29 -0.06 -6.73
CA LEU A 66 8.72 -0.36 -6.55
C LEU A 66 9.42 -0.75 -7.85
N PHE A 67 8.75 -1.55 -8.69
CA PHE A 67 9.24 -1.86 -10.04
C PHE A 67 9.27 -0.62 -10.92
N GLY A 68 8.25 0.24 -10.87
CA GLY A 68 8.21 1.50 -11.62
C GLY A 68 9.31 2.48 -11.22
N LYS A 69 9.84 2.38 -10.00
CA LYS A 69 11.00 3.13 -9.51
C LYS A 69 12.36 2.49 -9.85
N GLY A 70 12.38 1.27 -10.38
CA GLY A 70 13.61 0.57 -10.77
C GLY A 70 14.37 -0.05 -9.59
N TYR A 71 13.73 -0.31 -8.45
CA TYR A 71 14.38 -1.00 -7.34
C TYR A 71 14.69 -2.47 -7.69
N VAL A 72 15.72 -3.03 -7.07
CA VAL A 72 16.18 -4.40 -7.32
C VAL A 72 15.42 -5.44 -6.50
N GLY A 73 15.36 -6.67 -7.01
CA GLY A 73 14.59 -7.78 -6.42
C GLY A 73 14.78 -7.99 -4.91
N PRO A 74 16.02 -8.01 -4.37
CA PRO A 74 16.24 -8.16 -2.93
C PRO A 74 15.61 -7.03 -2.10
N HIS A 75 15.76 -5.77 -2.55
CA HIS A 75 15.15 -4.61 -1.90
C HIS A 75 13.63 -4.69 -1.96
N ILE A 76 13.08 -4.99 -3.14
CA ILE A 76 11.64 -5.15 -3.33
C ILE A 76 11.07 -6.21 -2.37
N LYS A 77 11.74 -7.37 -2.27
CA LYS A 77 11.30 -8.45 -1.38
C LYS A 77 11.20 -7.98 0.06
N GLU A 78 12.25 -7.32 0.57
CA GLU A 78 12.28 -6.79 1.94
C GLU A 78 11.13 -5.80 2.19
N GLN A 79 10.91 -4.87 1.26
CA GLN A 79 9.86 -3.85 1.44
C GLN A 79 8.45 -4.46 1.36
N ILE A 80 8.25 -5.47 0.51
CA ILE A 80 6.96 -6.17 0.42
C ILE A 80 6.68 -6.99 1.68
N GLU A 81 7.68 -7.59 2.32
CA GLU A 81 7.50 -8.24 3.61
C GLU A 81 7.00 -7.25 4.68
N LYS A 82 7.52 -6.02 4.68
CA LYS A 82 7.04 -4.95 5.59
C LYS A 82 5.61 -4.50 5.26
N VAL A 83 5.25 -4.40 3.98
CA VAL A 83 3.87 -4.14 3.53
C VAL A 83 2.94 -5.24 4.04
N ASP A 84 3.31 -6.50 3.85
CA ASP A 84 2.53 -7.66 4.30
C ASP A 84 2.32 -7.64 5.83
N GLN A 85 3.36 -7.28 6.59
CA GLN A 85 3.26 -7.16 8.05
C GLN A 85 2.31 -6.05 8.50
N LEU A 86 2.31 -4.89 7.82
CA LEU A 86 1.44 -3.78 8.19
C LEU A 86 -0.01 -4.05 7.78
N PHE A 87 -0.25 -4.42 6.53
CA PHE A 87 -1.60 -4.58 5.97
C PHE A 87 -2.24 -5.93 6.28
N GLY A 88 -1.44 -6.96 6.59
CA GLY A 88 -1.93 -8.29 6.99
C GLY A 88 -2.41 -8.38 8.44
N LYS A 89 -2.08 -7.41 9.29
CA LYS A 89 -2.58 -7.35 10.67
C LYS A 89 -4.05 -6.92 10.68
N LYS A 90 -4.85 -7.51 11.57
CA LYS A 90 -6.20 -6.99 11.89
C LYS A 90 -6.06 -5.58 12.47
N ILE A 91 -6.95 -4.68 12.09
CA ILE A 91 -7.07 -3.37 12.76
C ILE A 91 -7.69 -3.64 14.13
N GLN A 92 -6.99 -3.23 15.20
CA GLN A 92 -7.51 -3.26 16.57
C GLN A 92 -8.40 -2.05 16.81
#